data_AF-A0A1L8WH16-F1
#
_entry.id   AF-A0A1L8WH16-F1
#
_cell.length_a   1.000
_cell.length_b   1.000
_cell.length_c   1.000
_cell.angle_alpha   90.00
_cell.angle_beta   90.00
_cell.angle_gamma   90.00
#
_symmetry.space_group_name_H-M   'P 1'
#
loop_
_entity.id
_entity.type
_entity.pdbx_description
1 polymer ?
#
loop_
_entity_poly.entity_id
_entity_poly.type
_entity_poly.pdbx_seq_one_letter_code
_entity_poly.pdbx_strand_id
1 'polypeptide(L)'
;MREADKDHGKKIAILQGTPEQSKDWLNTPENYDYKRLKGNVLKKAVEGINLKINDMDLEILQARRGQKVVQVEIHNNWTFPH
;
A
#
# COMPACT_ATOMS: atom_id res chain seq x y z
N MET A 1 14.65 12.19 -16.70
CA MET A 1 15.06 11.15 -15.73
C MET A 1 14.22 9.92 -16.08
N ARG A 2 14.86 8.77 -16.37
CA ARG A 2 14.20 7.55 -16.88
C ARG A 2 13.33 6.94 -15.77
N GLU A 3 12.01 7.03 -15.89
CA GLU A 3 11.12 6.16 -15.14
C GLU A 3 11.11 4.81 -15.84
N ALA A 4 11.69 3.83 -15.17
CA ALA A 4 11.74 2.46 -15.61
C ALA A 4 10.32 1.89 -15.51
N ASP A 5 9.62 1.88 -16.64
CA ASP A 5 8.47 1.00 -16.84
C ASP A 5 8.99 -0.45 -16.77
N LYS A 6 8.90 -1.02 -15.56
CA LYS A 6 9.30 -2.39 -15.22
C LYS A 6 8.09 -3.30 -15.05
N ASP A 7 6.90 -2.84 -15.41
CA ASP A 7 5.72 -3.68 -15.38
C ASP A 7 5.65 -4.46 -16.71
N HIS A 8 6.35 -5.59 -16.71
CA HIS A 8 6.33 -6.62 -17.76
C HIS A 8 4.92 -7.19 -17.99
N GLY A 9 3.99 -6.39 -18.54
CA GLY A 9 2.65 -6.80 -18.97
C GLY A 9 1.68 -7.27 -17.88
N LYS A 10 2.10 -7.37 -16.61
CA LYS A 10 1.23 -7.68 -15.47
C LYS A 10 0.58 -6.39 -14.97
N LYS A 11 -0.71 -6.21 -15.26
CA LYS A 11 -1.52 -5.13 -14.69
C LYS A 11 -1.85 -5.46 -13.23
N ILE A 12 -0.89 -5.26 -12.34
CA ILE A 12 -1.15 -5.34 -10.90
C ILE A 12 -2.00 -4.13 -10.47
N ALA A 13 -2.99 -4.37 -9.63
CA ALA A 13 -3.77 -3.28 -9.05
C ALA A 13 -2.92 -2.61 -7.96
N ILE A 14 -2.58 -1.33 -8.18
CA ILE A 14 -1.80 -0.53 -7.24
C ILE A 14 -2.67 0.61 -6.71
N LEU A 15 -2.86 0.65 -5.39
CA LEU A 15 -3.38 1.84 -4.70
C LEU A 15 -2.20 2.68 -4.22
N GLN A 16 -2.03 3.88 -4.78
CA GLN A 16 -0.88 4.76 -4.50
C GLN A 16 -1.32 6.16 -4.06
N GLY A 17 -0.59 6.73 -3.10
CA GLY A 17 -0.83 8.09 -2.60
C GLY A 17 0.18 8.54 -1.54
N THR A 18 0.03 9.77 -1.07
CA THR A 18 0.82 10.29 0.05
C THR A 18 0.33 9.72 1.40
N PRO A 19 1.14 9.78 2.47
CA PRO A 19 0.68 9.45 3.81
C PRO A 19 -0.59 10.20 4.22
N GLU A 20 -0.73 11.48 3.83
CA GLU A 20 -1.92 12.28 4.08
C GLU A 20 -3.14 11.76 3.31
N GLN A 21 -3.02 11.46 2.02
CA GLN A 21 -4.11 10.86 1.25
C GLN A 21 -4.55 9.50 1.81
N SER A 22 -3.60 8.71 2.31
CA SER A 22 -3.92 7.43 2.95
C SER A 22 -4.73 7.58 4.24
N LYS A 23 -4.57 8.70 4.95
CA LYS A 23 -5.40 9.05 6.12
C LYS A 23 -6.82 9.42 5.70
N ASP A 24 -6.96 10.16 4.62
CA ASP A 24 -8.26 10.61 4.09
C ASP A 24 -9.09 9.42 3.59
N TRP A 25 -8.48 8.46 2.88
CA TRP A 25 -9.19 7.25 2.40
C TRP A 25 -9.78 6.43 3.54
N LEU A 26 -9.10 6.43 4.68
CA LEU A 26 -9.51 5.70 5.88
C LEU A 26 -10.30 6.56 6.87
N ASN A 27 -10.63 7.80 6.47
CA ASN A 27 -11.31 8.80 7.29
C ASN A 27 -10.74 8.90 8.71
N THR A 28 -9.40 8.87 8.81
CA THR A 28 -8.74 8.86 10.12
C THR A 28 -8.71 10.26 10.72
N PRO A 29 -8.67 10.40 12.06
CA PRO A 29 -8.60 11.70 12.71
C PRO A 29 -7.40 12.53 12.21
N GLU A 30 -7.56 13.85 12.06
CA GLU A 30 -6.51 14.74 11.50
C GLU A 30 -5.15 14.62 12.21
N ASN A 31 -5.16 14.39 13.52
CA ASN A 31 -3.96 14.25 14.35
C ASN A 31 -3.37 12.83 14.36
N TYR A 32 -3.90 11.91 13.56
CA TYR A 32 -3.45 10.52 13.53
C TYR A 32 -2.15 10.40 12.74
N ASP A 33 -1.10 9.97 13.43
CA ASP A 33 0.23 9.80 12.84
C ASP A 33 0.27 8.60 11.88
N TYR A 34 0.95 8.76 10.74
CA TYR A 34 1.03 7.71 9.72
C TYR A 34 1.71 6.43 10.23
N LYS A 35 2.71 6.52 11.14
CA LYS A 35 3.35 5.33 11.71
C LYS A 35 2.34 4.51 12.52
N ARG A 36 1.44 5.18 13.25
CA ARG A 36 0.33 4.55 13.97
C ARG A 36 -0.71 3.99 13.02
N LEU A 37 -1.10 4.74 11.97
CA LEU A 37 -2.01 4.26 10.93
C LEU A 37 -1.49 2.98 10.28
N LYS A 38 -0.22 2.98 9.89
CA LYS A 38 0.43 1.85 9.28
C LYS A 38 0.40 0.61 10.18
N GLY A 39 0.81 0.76 11.44
CA GLY A 39 0.92 -0.38 12.37
C GLY A 39 -0.44 -0.90 12.84
N ASN A 40 -1.38 -0.02 13.16
CA ASN A 40 -2.62 -0.39 13.80
C ASN A 40 -3.74 -0.75 12.83
N VAL A 41 -3.73 -0.15 11.63
CA VAL A 41 -4.83 -0.27 10.67
C VAL A 41 -4.35 -0.95 9.39
N LEU A 42 -3.45 -0.31 8.63
CA LEU A 42 -3.06 -0.80 7.29
C LEU A 42 -2.46 -2.20 7.35
N LYS A 43 -1.50 -2.44 8.23
CA LYS A 43 -0.83 -3.74 8.36
C LYS A 43 -1.84 -4.84 8.73
N LYS A 44 -2.72 -4.57 9.71
CA LYS A 44 -3.73 -5.54 10.14
C LYS A 44 -4.78 -5.81 9.06
N ALA A 45 -5.16 -4.77 8.30
CA ALA A 45 -6.10 -4.91 7.19
C ALA A 45 -5.51 -5.78 6.08
N VAL A 46 -4.26 -5.51 5.67
CA VAL A 46 -3.53 -6.30 4.67
C VAL A 46 -3.36 -7.75 5.12
N GLU A 47 -2.86 -7.98 6.35
CA GLU A 47 -2.72 -9.33 6.91
C GLU A 47 -4.06 -10.06 6.96
N GLY A 48 -5.13 -9.38 7.39
CA GLY A 48 -6.46 -9.95 7.47
C GLY A 48 -7.07 -10.28 6.10
N ILE A 49 -6.81 -9.46 5.08
CA ILE A 49 -7.24 -9.70 3.71
C ILE A 49 -6.50 -10.91 3.13
N ASN A 50 -5.16 -10.92 3.20
CA ASN A 50 -4.34 -12.02 2.68
C ASN A 50 -4.67 -13.36 3.38
N LEU A 51 -5.06 -13.32 4.66
CA LEU A 51 -5.49 -14.53 5.38
C LEU A 51 -6.88 -15.02 4.97
N LYS A 52 -7.81 -14.10 4.65
CA LYS A 52 -9.24 -14.45 4.43
C LYS A 52 -9.60 -14.65 2.97
N ILE A 53 -8.82 -14.09 2.04
CA ILE A 53 -9.13 -14.09 0.62
C ILE A 53 -7.98 -14.78 -0.10
N ASN A 54 -8.26 -16.00 -0.57
CA ASN A 54 -7.26 -16.87 -1.19
C ASN A 54 -6.66 -16.29 -2.47
N ASP A 55 -7.42 -15.43 -3.15
CA ASP A 55 -7.04 -14.81 -4.42
C ASP A 55 -6.50 -13.37 -4.25
N MET A 56 -5.88 -13.08 -3.11
CA MET A 56 -5.22 -11.80 -2.85
C MET A 56 -3.87 -11.98 -2.17
N ASP A 57 -2.89 -11.20 -2.65
CA ASP A 57 -1.55 -11.09 -2.06
C ASP A 57 -1.18 -9.62 -2.00
N LEU A 58 -1.63 -8.94 -0.94
CA LEU A 58 -1.41 -7.52 -0.75
C LEU A 58 -0.08 -7.24 -0.05
N GLU A 59 0.68 -6.28 -0.57
CA GLU A 59 1.92 -5.80 0.03
C GLU A 59 1.90 -4.28 0.19
N ILE A 60 2.40 -3.79 1.33
CA ILE A 60 2.52 -2.35 1.61
C ILE A 60 3.96 -1.90 1.34
N LEU A 61 4.13 -1.09 0.30
CA LEU A 61 5.39 -0.42 -0.03
C LEU A 61 5.35 1.05 0.38
N GLN A 62 6.52 1.63 0.64
CA GLN A 62 6.64 3.03 1.01
C GLN A 62 7.95 3.65 0.55
N ALA A 63 7.86 4.81 -0.09
CA ALA A 63 9.04 5.60 -0.40
C ALA A 63 9.33 6.60 0.73
N ARG A 64 10.61 6.80 1.01
CA ARG A 64 11.09 7.74 2.02
C ARG A 64 12.01 8.78 1.40
N ARG A 65 11.88 10.02 1.85
CA ARG A 65 12.87 11.09 1.64
C ARG A 65 13.48 11.42 2.99
N GLY A 66 14.65 10.86 3.27
CA GLY A 66 15.25 10.88 4.61
C GLY A 66 14.39 10.08 5.60
N GLN A 67 14.06 10.68 6.75
CA GLN A 67 13.21 10.05 7.76
C GLN A 67 11.71 10.13 7.45
N LYS A 68 11.29 11.02 6.54
CA LYS A 68 9.89 11.25 6.20
C LYS A 68 9.43 10.25 5.13
N VAL A 69 8.30 9.59 5.39
CA VAL A 69 7.57 8.83 4.35
C VAL A 69 6.89 9.83 3.42
N VAL A 70 7.07 9.67 2.11
CA VAL A 70 6.52 10.59 1.10
C VAL A 70 5.49 9.94 0.20
N GLN A 71 5.52 8.60 0.10
CA GLN A 71 4.62 7.82 -0.75
C GLN A 71 4.33 6.49 -0.08
N VAL A 72 3.09 6.04 -0.26
CA VAL A 72 2.55 4.78 0.24
C VAL A 72 1.88 4.10 -0.93
N GLU A 73 2.19 2.82 -1.11
CA GLU A 73 1.63 2.00 -2.17
C GLU A 73 1.16 0.68 -1.58
N ILE A 74 0.00 0.21 -2.05
CA ILE A 74 -0.51 -1.13 -1.76
C ILE A 74 -0.61 -1.86 -3.09
N HIS A 75 0.18 -2.91 -3.23
CA HIS A 75 0.26 -3.71 -4.45
C HIS A 75 -0.53 -4.98 -4.22
N ASN A 76 -1.39 -5.37 -5.16
CA ASN A 76 -1.93 -6.73 -5.21
C ASN A 76 -1.09 -7.57 -6.17
N ASN A 77 -0.22 -8.40 -5.58
CA ASN A 77 0.71 -9.27 -6.28
C ASN A 77 0.07 -10.60 -6.69
N TRP A 78 -1.22 -10.81 -6.40
CA TRP A 78 -1.90 -12.04 -6.79
C TRP A 78 -1.91 -12.19 -8.31
N THR A 79 -1.40 -13.32 -8.78
CA THR A 79 -1.46 -13.68 -10.20
C THR A 79 -2.14 -15.02 -10.34
N PHE A 80 -3.06 -15.14 -11.30
CA PHE A 80 -3.68 -16.42 -11.62
C PHE A 80 -2.60 -17.46 -11.92
N PRO A 81 -2.60 -18.62 -11.25
CA PRO A 81 -1.85 -19.77 -11.76
C PRO A 81 -2.42 -20.14 -13.13
N HIS A 82 -1.56 -20.20 -14.15
CA HIS A 82 -1.89 -20.73 -15.47
C HIS A 82 -2.13 -22.24 -15.42
#